data_AF-A0A7X2XMC5-F1
#
_entry.id   AF-A0A7X2XMC5-F1
#
_cell.length_a   1.000
_cell.length_b   1.000
_cell.length_c   1.000
_cell.angle_alpha   90.00
_cell.angle_beta   90.00
_cell.angle_gamma   90.00
#
_symmetry.space_group_name_H-M   'P 1'
#
loop_
_entity.id
_entity.type
_entity.pdbx_description
1 polymer ?
#
loop_
_entity_poly.entity_id
_entity_poly.type
_entity_poly.pdbx_seq_one_letter_code
_entity_poly.pdbx_strand_id
1 'polypeptide(L)'
;MNKLFILGARMRNKADKVVELEESIKELNKRSELEAKKLEQAGTDEEVSAVEKNLEDIQKESDEKEAEKEQLENEIEDLKNQVEELNRKA
;
A
#
# COMPACT_ATOMS: atom_id res chain seq x y z
N MET A 1 -4.01 30.64 -10.90
CA MET A 1 -3.88 29.56 -11.92
C MET A 1 -2.69 28.63 -11.68
N ASN A 2 -1.45 29.11 -11.47
CA ASN A 2 -0.27 28.24 -11.27
C ASN A 2 -0.35 27.31 -10.03
N LYS A 3 -0.92 27.79 -8.92
CA LYS A 3 -1.08 27.01 -7.68
C LYS A 3 -1.97 25.77 -7.81
N LEU A 4 -3.10 25.87 -8.52
CA LEU A 4 -4.03 24.75 -8.75
C LEU A 4 -3.40 23.66 -9.62
N PHE A 5 -2.64 24.05 -10.65
CA PHE A 5 -1.93 23.12 -11.51
C PHE A 5 -0.89 22.29 -10.73
N ILE A 6 -0.12 22.95 -9.85
CA ILE A 6 0.88 22.26 -8.99
C ILE A 6 0.20 21.29 -8.02
N LEU A 7 -0.91 21.68 -7.39
CA LEU A 7 -1.67 20.79 -6.49
C LEU A 7 -2.22 19.58 -7.24
N GLY A 8 -2.79 19.78 -8.43
CA GLY A 8 -3.27 18.69 -9.27
C GLY A 8 -2.16 17.73 -9.71
N ALA A 9 -0.97 18.23 -10.05
CA ALA A 9 0.18 17.38 -10.36
C ALA A 9 0.63 16.54 -9.16
N ARG A 10 0.68 17.14 -7.96
CA ARG A 10 1.01 16.42 -6.72
C ARG A 10 0.01 15.32 -6.39
N MET A 11 -1.29 15.60 -6.53
CA MET A 11 -2.34 14.61 -6.31
C MET A 11 -2.20 13.41 -7.25
N ARG A 12 -1.94 13.65 -8.54
CA ARG A 12 -1.75 12.56 -9.52
C ARG A 12 -0.56 11.68 -9.15
N ASN A 13 0.60 12.27 -8.86
CA ASN A 13 1.78 11.50 -8.47
C ASN A 13 1.53 10.63 -7.22
N LYS A 14 0.77 11.13 -6.24
CA LYS A 14 0.39 10.37 -5.06
C LYS A 14 -0.60 9.26 -5.38
N ALA A 15 -1.59 9.53 -6.24
CA ALA A 15 -2.55 8.53 -6.68
C ALA A 15 -1.87 7.39 -7.46
N ASP A 16 -0.90 7.72 -8.33
CA ASP A 16 -0.10 6.72 -9.04
C ASP A 16 0.66 5.84 -8.03
N LYS A 17 1.22 6.45 -6.97
CA LYS A 17 1.91 5.70 -5.91
C LYS A 17 0.98 4.79 -5.11
N VAL A 18 -0.25 5.24 -4.83
CA VAL A 18 -1.29 4.41 -4.19
C VAL A 18 -1.58 3.19 -5.05
N VAL A 19 -1.71 3.34 -6.37
CA VAL A 19 -1.94 2.22 -7.29
C VAL A 19 -0.76 1.23 -7.27
N GLU A 20 0.48 1.72 -7.30
CA GLU A 20 1.67 0.86 -7.17
C GLU A 20 1.67 0.06 -5.86
N LEU A 21 1.30 0.70 -4.74
CA LEU A 21 1.20 0.03 -3.44
C LEU A 21 0.10 -1.03 -3.44
N GLU A 22 -1.06 -0.75 -4.04
CA GLU A 22 -2.14 -1.73 -4.17
C GLU A 22 -1.73 -2.96 -4.99
N GLU A 23 -0.99 -2.77 -6.07
CA GLU A 23 -0.45 -3.88 -6.86
C GLU A 23 0.57 -4.69 -6.06
N SER A 24 1.48 -4.02 -5.36
CA SER A 24 2.47 -4.67 -4.49
C SER A 24 1.83 -5.48 -3.36
N ILE A 25 0.79 -4.95 -2.70
CA ILE A 25 0.04 -5.66 -1.64
C ILE A 25 -0.68 -6.88 -2.23
N LYS A 26 -1.27 -6.79 -3.42
CA LYS A 26 -1.88 -7.95 -4.08
C LYS A 26 -0.87 -9.06 -4.36
N GLU A 27 0.34 -8.70 -4.78
CA GLU A 27 1.42 -9.67 -4.99
C GLU A 27 1.88 -10.33 -3.68
N LEU A 28 2.00 -9.55 -2.60
CA LEU A 28 2.32 -10.07 -1.26
C LEU A 28 1.24 -11.03 -0.77
N ASN A 29 -0.03 -10.70 -0.93
CA ASN A 29 -1.14 -11.58 -0.57
C ASN A 29 -1.09 -12.91 -1.34
N LYS A 30 -0.81 -12.86 -2.65
CA LYS A 30 -0.63 -14.08 -3.44
C LYS A 30 0.56 -14.92 -2.96
N ARG A 31 1.68 -14.29 -2.57
CA ARG A 31 2.83 -14.98 -1.99
C ARG A 31 2.47 -15.61 -0.63
N SER A 32 1.74 -14.89 0.21
CA SER A 32 1.25 -15.37 1.50
C SER A 32 0.39 -16.62 1.34
N GLU A 33 -0.56 -16.62 0.39
CA GLU A 33 -1.38 -17.81 0.08
C GLU A 33 -0.56 -19.02 -0.36
N LEU A 34 0.52 -18.81 -1.12
CA LEU A 34 1.41 -19.88 -1.55
C LEU A 34 2.25 -20.42 -0.39
N GLU A 35 2.70 -19.54 0.50
CA GLU A 35 3.48 -19.91 1.69
C GLU A 35 2.62 -20.65 2.71
N ALA A 36 1.37 -20.21 2.93
CA ALA A 36 0.39 -20.92 3.76
C ALA A 36 0.13 -22.35 3.26
N LYS A 37 0.07 -22.57 1.93
CA LYS A 37 -0.04 -23.93 1.37
C LYS A 37 1.19 -24.80 1.64
N LYS A 38 2.39 -24.21 1.72
CA LYS A 38 3.59 -24.96 2.12
C LYS A 38 3.52 -25.34 3.59
N LEU A 39 2.93 -24.50 4.43
CA LEU A 39 2.75 -24.78 5.85
C LEU A 39 1.88 -26.03 6.06
N GLU A 40 0.80 -26.14 5.29
CA GLU A 40 -0.07 -27.34 5.29
C GLU A 40 0.64 -28.61 4.81
N GLN A 41 1.70 -28.48 4.02
CA GLN A 41 2.47 -29.59 3.46
C GLN A 41 3.76 -29.89 4.22
N ALA A 42 4.13 -29.05 5.18
CA ALA A 42 5.36 -29.20 5.95
C ALA A 42 5.33 -30.50 6.75
N GLY A 43 6.39 -31.31 6.62
CA GLY A 43 6.49 -32.61 7.27
C GLY A 43 7.34 -32.59 8.54
N THR A 44 8.03 -31.48 8.79
CA THR A 44 9.00 -31.33 9.89
C THR A 44 8.83 -29.98 10.59
N ASP A 45 9.20 -29.92 11.86
CA ASP A 45 9.18 -28.68 12.65
C ASP A 45 10.10 -27.60 12.04
N GLU A 46 11.18 -28.02 11.37
CA GLU A 46 12.12 -27.14 10.68
C GLU A 46 11.49 -26.47 9.45
N GLU A 47 10.74 -27.23 8.65
CA GLU A 47 9.98 -26.71 7.51
C GLU A 47 8.84 -25.79 7.98
N VAL A 48 8.11 -26.18 9.03
CA VAL A 48 7.07 -25.34 9.65
C VAL A 48 7.66 -23.99 10.08
N SER A 49 8.76 -24.02 10.84
CA SER A 49 9.42 -22.80 11.34
C SER A 49 9.89 -21.87 10.21
N ALA A 50 10.41 -22.45 9.12
CA ALA A 50 10.87 -21.67 7.97
C ALA A 50 9.70 -20.97 7.25
N VAL A 51 8.59 -21.69 7.08
CA VAL A 51 7.38 -21.18 6.43
C VAL A 51 6.69 -20.12 7.30
N GLU A 52 6.58 -20.34 8.61
CA GLU A 52 6.04 -19.36 9.56
C GLU A 52 6.82 -18.04 9.53
N LYS A 53 8.15 -18.12 9.51
CA LYS A 53 9.00 -16.94 9.41
C LYS A 53 8.77 -16.18 8.09
N ASN A 54 8.65 -16.88 6.97
CA ASN A 54 8.35 -16.24 5.69
C ASN A 54 6.98 -15.56 5.69
N LEU A 55 5.97 -16.18 6.31
CA LEU A 55 4.64 -15.60 6.46
C LEU A 55 4.67 -14.34 7.34
N GLU A 56 5.43 -14.35 8.44
CA GLU A 56 5.63 -13.19 9.31
C GLU A 56 6.30 -12.02 8.56
N ASP A 57 7.36 -12.31 7.80
CA ASP A 57 8.06 -11.31 6.98
C ASP A 57 7.12 -10.70 5.90
N ILE A 58 6.30 -11.53 5.24
CA ILE A 58 5.31 -11.07 4.26
C ILE A 58 4.24 -10.20 4.92
N GLN A 59 3.72 -10.62 6.09
CA GLN A 59 2.71 -9.85 6.81
C GLN A 59 3.24 -8.48 7.19
N LYS A 60 4.45 -8.41 7.73
CA LYS A 60 5.09 -7.15 8.11
C LYS A 60 5.29 -6.22 6.90
N GLU A 61 5.74 -6.76 5.76
CA GLU A 61 5.88 -5.97 4.53
C GLU A 61 4.52 -5.45 4.04
N SER A 62 3.46 -6.25 4.16
CA SER A 62 2.09 -5.85 3.82
C SER A 62 1.60 -4.71 4.72
N ASP A 63 1.78 -4.84 6.03
CA ASP A 63 1.36 -3.83 7.01
C ASP A 63 2.06 -2.48 6.78
N GLU A 64 3.36 -2.50 6.49
CA GLU A 64 4.13 -1.29 6.17
C GLU A 64 3.61 -0.58 4.92
N LYS A 65 3.25 -1.35 3.87
CA LYS A 65 2.68 -0.80 2.63
C LYS A 65 1.26 -0.29 2.80
N GLU A 66 0.44 -0.97 3.59
CA GLU A 66 -0.91 -0.51 3.92
C GLU A 66 -0.86 0.81 4.69
N ALA A 67 0.05 0.94 5.65
CA ALA A 67 0.26 2.20 6.38
C ALA A 67 0.74 3.34 5.45
N GLU A 68 1.68 3.08 4.55
CA GLU A 68 2.12 4.07 3.54
C GLU A 68 0.96 4.48 2.62
N LYS A 69 0.16 3.51 2.19
CA LYS A 69 -1.01 3.74 1.34
C LYS A 69 -2.03 4.64 2.04
N GLU A 70 -2.40 4.32 3.29
CA GLU A 70 -3.35 5.11 4.07
C GLU A 70 -2.86 6.56 4.26
N GLN A 71 -1.56 6.75 4.53
CA GLN A 71 -0.97 8.08 4.60
C GLN A 71 -1.12 8.86 3.29
N LEU A 72 -0.84 8.22 2.15
CA LEU A 72 -0.99 8.86 0.83
C LEU A 72 -2.45 9.19 0.51
N GLU A 73 -3.40 8.32 0.86
CA GLU A 73 -4.83 8.58 0.67
C GLU A 73 -5.30 9.80 1.48
N ASN A 74 -4.87 9.91 2.74
CA ASN A 74 -5.11 11.08 3.59
C ASN A 74 -4.52 12.36 2.98
N GLU A 75 -3.27 12.32 2.50
CA GLU A 75 -2.65 13.47 1.84
C GLU A 75 -3.36 13.87 0.54
N ILE A 76 -3.89 12.91 -0.22
CA ILE A 76 -4.71 13.18 -1.41
C ILE A 76 -6.00 13.89 -1.02
N GLU A 77 -6.67 13.46 0.05
CA GLU A 77 -7.88 14.11 0.58
C GLU A 77 -7.60 15.55 1.01
N ASP A 78 -6.51 15.78 1.74
CA ASP A 78 -6.08 17.13 2.13
C ASP A 78 -5.82 18.04 0.92
N LEU A 79 -5.19 17.50 -0.13
CA LEU A 79 -4.96 18.25 -1.36
C LEU A 79 -6.27 18.56 -2.11
N LYS A 80 -7.25 17.63 -2.10
CA LYS A 80 -8.60 17.89 -2.65
C LYS A 80 -9.28 19.03 -1.90
N ASN A 81 -9.25 19.00 -0.57
CA ASN A 81 -9.82 20.06 0.28
C ASN A 81 -9.19 21.43 -0.01
N GLN A 82 -7.86 21.50 -0.18
CA GLN A 82 -7.16 22.73 -0.58
C GLN A 82 -7.59 23.24 -1.95
N VAL A 83 -7.77 22.35 -2.93
CA VAL A 83 -8.25 22.72 -4.28
C VAL A 83 -9.68 23.27 -4.22
N GLU A 84 -10.57 22.62 -3.46
CA GLU A 84 -11.94 23.10 -3.28
C GLU A 84 -11.99 24.49 -2.63
N GLU A 85 -11.21 24.71 -1.57
CA GLU A 85 -11.16 25.99 -0.88
C GLU A 85 -10.65 27.11 -1.80
N LEU A 86 -9.61 26.84 -2.58
CA LEU A 86 -9.08 27.79 -3.56
C LEU A 86 -10.10 28.11 -4.67
N ASN A 87 -10.87 27.12 -5.12
CA ASN A 87 -11.92 27.32 -6.12
C ASN A 87 -13.12 28.12 -5.58
N ARG A 88 -13.45 28.01 -4.29
CA ARG A 88 -14.51 28.83 -3.66
C ARG A 88 -14.11 30.29 -3.46
N LYS A 89 -12.80 30.56 -3.34
CA LYS A 89 -12.23 31.90 -3.15
C LYS A 89 -11.89 32.62 -4.47
N ALA A 90 -11.93 31.90 -5.59
CA ALA A 90 -11.68 32.42 -6.94
C ALA A 90 -12.98 32.91 -7.59
#